data_AF-A0A7C7J8B1-F1
#
_entry.id   AF-A0A7C7J8B1-F1
#
_cell.length_a   1.000
_cell.length_b   1.000
_cell.length_c   1.000
_cell.angle_alpha   90.00
_cell.angle_beta   90.00
_cell.angle_gamma   90.00
#
_symmetry.space_group_name_H-M   'P 1'
#
loop_
_entity.id
_entity.type
_entity.pdbx_description
1 polymer ?
#
loop_
_entity_poly.entity_id
_entity_poly.type
_entity_poly.pdbx_seq_one_letter_code
_entity_poly.pdbx_strand_id
1 'polypeptide(L)'
;MFHKDRQGFTLVELMIVVAIIGILAAIAIPNFLKYQAKAKQSEAKANLKNVYTAELSYLAESAVYASFSVVGFGLSADNPRYQYDVGLGDLVGKTPLAAITCSGGTSAGIDSNPGFTSTGCGNIDGDVAIDSWFINDVNVLSNMENDV
;
A
#
# COMPACT_ATOMS: atom_id res chain seq x y z
N MET A 1 -52.80 -6.35 -39.34
CA MET A 1 -51.53 -7.03 -39.01
C MET A 1 -50.43 -5.98 -39.01
N PHE A 2 -50.02 -5.50 -37.82
CA PHE A 2 -49.03 -4.42 -37.70
C PHE A 2 -47.64 -4.97 -37.99
N HIS A 3 -47.02 -4.53 -39.10
CA HIS A 3 -45.61 -4.78 -39.36
C HIS A 3 -44.79 -3.88 -38.44
N LYS A 4 -44.05 -4.49 -37.52
CA LYS A 4 -43.10 -3.81 -36.65
C LYS A 4 -41.81 -3.65 -37.44
N ASP A 5 -41.53 -2.43 -37.91
CA ASP A 5 -40.29 -2.10 -38.60
C ASP A 5 -39.10 -2.50 -37.72
N ARG A 6 -38.28 -3.43 -38.22
CA ARG A 6 -37.01 -3.78 -37.58
C ARG A 6 -36.01 -2.69 -37.94
N GLN A 7 -35.99 -1.63 -37.15
CA GLN A 7 -34.97 -0.58 -37.23
C GLN A 7 -33.62 -1.19 -36.79
N GLY A 8 -32.71 -1.34 -37.75
CA GLY A 8 -31.33 -1.75 -37.49
C GLY A 8 -30.47 -0.55 -37.10
N PHE A 9 -29.49 -0.77 -36.23
CA PHE A 9 -28.48 0.24 -35.88
C PHE A 9 -27.63 0.61 -37.11
N THR A 10 -27.39 1.89 -37.34
CA THR A 10 -26.50 2.31 -38.43
C THR A 10 -25.03 2.21 -38.01
N LEU A 11 -24.15 1.92 -38.96
CA LEU A 11 -22.70 1.93 -38.71
C LEU A 11 -22.20 3.31 -38.27
N VAL A 12 -22.83 4.38 -38.75
CA VAL A 12 -22.48 5.76 -38.40
C VAL A 12 -22.82 6.07 -36.94
N GLU A 13 -23.98 5.63 -36.45
CA GLU A 13 -24.34 5.77 -35.03
C GLU A 13 -23.33 5.08 -34.13
N LEU A 14 -22.92 3.86 -34.48
CA LEU A 14 -21.93 3.13 -33.69
C LEU A 14 -20.55 3.82 -33.73
N MET A 15 -20.15 4.35 -34.88
CA MET A 15 -18.87 5.04 -35.04
C MET A 15 -18.76 6.31 -34.17
N ILE A 16 -19.82 7.12 -34.10
CA ILE A 16 -19.85 8.31 -33.26
C ILE A 16 -19.81 7.93 -31.78
N VAL A 17 -20.53 6.89 -31.37
CA VAL A 17 -20.53 6.41 -29.98
C VAL A 17 -19.13 5.97 -29.55
N VAL A 18 -18.42 5.20 -30.37
CA VAL A 18 -17.05 4.77 -30.07
C VAL A 18 -16.09 5.96 -30.02
N ALA A 19 -16.26 6.96 -30.89
CA ALA A 19 -15.46 8.19 -30.85
C ALA A 19 -15.64 8.96 -29.54
N ILE A 20 -16.88 9.12 -29.06
CA ILE A 20 -17.18 9.80 -27.79
C ILE A 20 -16.61 9.01 -26.61
N ILE A 21 -16.82 7.68 -26.56
CA ILE A 21 -16.25 6.82 -25.51
C ILE A 21 -14.73 6.89 -25.51
N GLY A 22 -14.09 6.96 -26.68
CA GLY A 22 -12.64 7.12 -26.82
C GLY A 22 -12.11 8.40 -26.18
N ILE A 23 -12.78 9.54 -26.40
CA ILE A 23 -12.41 10.83 -25.80
C ILE A 23 -12.58 10.77 -24.27
N LEU A 24 -13.69 10.22 -23.79
CA LEU A 24 -13.94 10.10 -22.35
C LEU A 24 -12.93 9.17 -21.68
N ALA A 25 -12.62 8.03 -22.31
CA ALA A 25 -11.65 7.07 -21.80
C ALA A 25 -10.24 7.66 -21.71
N ALA A 26 -9.82 8.45 -22.70
CA ALA A 26 -8.50 9.08 -22.72
C ALA A 26 -8.26 10.00 -21.50
N ILE A 27 -9.31 10.67 -21.00
CA ILE A 27 -9.24 11.53 -19.81
C ILE A 27 -9.47 10.72 -18.53
N ALA A 28 -10.40 9.77 -18.56
CA ALA A 28 -10.82 9.02 -17.38
C ALA A 28 -9.76 8.00 -16.90
N ILE A 29 -9.10 7.29 -17.81
CA ILE A 29 -8.12 6.24 -17.48
C ILE A 29 -6.94 6.78 -16.63
N PRO A 30 -6.20 7.83 -17.03
CA PRO A 30 -5.06 8.29 -16.23
C PRO A 30 -5.49 8.81 -14.85
N ASN A 31 -6.66 9.46 -14.77
CA ASN A 31 -7.21 9.92 -13.49
C ASN A 31 -7.60 8.73 -12.59
N PHE A 32 -8.25 7.71 -13.15
CA PHE A 32 -8.62 6.50 -12.43
C PHE A 32 -7.40 5.77 -11.87
N LEU A 33 -6.31 5.66 -12.65
CA LEU A 33 -5.06 5.05 -12.19
C LEU A 33 -4.47 5.81 -11.00
N LYS A 34 -4.46 7.16 -11.04
CA LYS A 34 -4.01 7.99 -9.91
C LYS A 34 -4.88 7.83 -8.66
N TYR A 35 -6.19 7.74 -8.81
CA TYR A 35 -7.08 7.49 -7.67
C TYR A 35 -6.87 6.10 -7.07
N GLN A 36 -6.64 5.09 -7.91
CA GLN A 36 -6.32 3.75 -7.45
C GLN A 36 -4.99 3.73 -6.68
N ALA A 37 -3.97 4.44 -7.18
CA ALA A 37 -2.68 4.59 -6.50
C ALA A 37 -2.84 5.24 -5.12
N LYS A 38 -3.58 6.35 -5.02
CA LYS A 38 -3.85 7.00 -3.72
C LYS A 38 -4.60 6.10 -2.74
N ALA A 39 -5.59 5.33 -3.23
CA ALA A 39 -6.32 4.37 -2.40
C ALA A 39 -5.38 3.29 -1.84
N LYS A 40 -4.47 2.78 -2.68
CA LYS A 40 -3.42 1.84 -2.27
C LYS A 40 -2.50 2.39 -1.19
N GLN A 41 -2.00 3.62 -1.38
CA GLN A 41 -1.14 4.26 -0.38
C GLN A 41 -1.88 4.44 0.95
N SER A 42 -3.16 4.82 0.91
CA SER A 42 -3.98 4.97 2.11
C SER A 42 -4.19 3.63 2.83
N GLU A 43 -4.39 2.55 2.10
CA GLU A 43 -4.49 1.18 2.63
C GLU A 43 -3.20 0.78 3.33
N ALA A 44 -2.04 1.01 2.69
CA ALA A 44 -0.76 0.67 3.28
C ALA A 44 -0.48 1.42 4.59
N LYS A 45 -0.79 2.72 4.63
CA LYS A 45 -0.68 3.54 5.83
C LYS A 45 -1.63 3.09 6.94
N ALA A 46 -2.85 2.70 6.60
CA ALA A 46 -3.81 2.17 7.56
C ALA A 46 -3.33 0.84 8.17
N ASN A 47 -2.76 -0.04 7.35
CA ASN A 47 -2.18 -1.30 7.83
C ASN A 47 -1.01 -1.07 8.79
N LEU A 48 -0.12 -0.11 8.51
CA LEU A 48 0.94 0.27 9.44
C LEU A 48 0.40 0.84 10.77
N LYS A 49 -0.71 1.58 10.75
CA LYS A 49 -1.37 2.03 11.99
C LYS A 49 -1.99 0.87 12.79
N ASN A 50 -2.49 -0.16 12.09
CA ASN A 50 -2.97 -1.38 12.74
C ASN A 50 -1.81 -2.13 13.42
N VAL A 51 -0.65 -2.24 12.75
CA VAL A 51 0.57 -2.78 13.35
C VAL A 51 0.95 -2.01 14.61
N TYR A 52 1.02 -0.67 14.53
CA TYR A 52 1.32 0.16 15.69
C TYR A 52 0.39 -0.10 16.88
N THR A 53 -0.91 -0.23 16.61
CA THR A 53 -1.90 -0.51 17.65
C THR A 53 -1.72 -1.90 18.25
N ALA A 54 -1.39 -2.90 17.43
CA ALA A 54 -1.10 -4.26 17.90
C ALA A 54 0.18 -4.32 18.76
N GLU A 55 1.25 -3.65 18.33
CA GLU A 55 2.50 -3.53 19.09
C GLU A 55 2.27 -2.83 20.43
N LEU A 56 1.50 -1.74 20.47
CA LEU A 56 1.17 -1.06 21.73
C LEU A 56 0.35 -1.94 22.68
N SER A 57 -0.62 -2.69 22.13
CA SER A 57 -1.42 -3.62 22.94
C SER A 57 -0.53 -4.70 23.57
N TYR A 58 0.43 -5.22 22.80
CA TYR A 58 1.35 -6.24 23.29
C TYR A 58 2.38 -5.67 24.28
N LEU A 59 2.89 -4.47 24.02
CA LEU A 59 3.77 -3.76 24.95
C LEU A 59 3.11 -3.54 26.31
N ALA A 60 1.81 -3.21 26.33
CA ALA A 60 1.07 -3.04 27.58
C ALA A 60 0.94 -4.34 28.41
N GLU A 61 0.98 -5.50 27.76
CA GLU A 61 0.87 -6.82 28.41
C GLU A 61 2.23 -7.39 28.81
N SER A 62 3.20 -7.34 27.89
CA SER A 62 4.47 -8.06 28.01
C SER A 62 5.67 -7.15 28.25
N ALA A 63 5.49 -5.83 28.26
CA ALA A 63 6.55 -4.82 28.38
C ALA A 63 7.65 -4.91 27.32
N VAL A 64 7.42 -5.64 26.21
CA VAL A 64 8.33 -5.78 25.06
C VAL A 64 7.55 -5.63 23.75
N TYR A 65 8.24 -5.26 22.67
CA TYR A 65 7.72 -5.36 21.30
C TYR A 65 7.97 -6.76 20.73
N ALA A 66 7.15 -7.18 19.76
CA ALA A 66 7.27 -8.54 19.23
C ALA A 66 7.06 -8.63 17.73
N SER A 67 7.42 -9.77 17.15
CA SER A 67 7.20 -9.99 15.72
C SER A 67 5.71 -10.03 15.39
N PHE A 68 5.37 -9.83 14.12
CA PHE A 68 3.99 -9.93 13.61
C PHE A 68 3.27 -11.23 13.95
N SER A 69 3.99 -12.35 14.02
CA SER A 69 3.42 -13.64 14.42
C SER A 69 2.91 -13.64 15.86
N VAL A 70 3.51 -12.83 16.74
CA VAL A 70 3.18 -12.76 18.17
C VAL A 70 2.07 -11.75 18.41
N VAL A 71 2.13 -10.59 17.75
CA VAL A 71 1.08 -9.55 17.86
C VAL A 71 -0.17 -9.84 17.02
N GLY A 72 -0.20 -11.00 16.33
CA GLY A 72 -1.36 -11.43 15.55
C GLY A 72 -1.55 -10.65 14.24
N PHE A 73 -0.52 -9.97 13.75
CA PHE A 73 -0.55 -9.31 12.46
C PHE A 73 -0.28 -10.35 11.36
N GLY A 74 -1.34 -10.74 10.64
CA GLY A 74 -1.24 -11.67 9.54
C GLY A 74 -0.57 -11.03 8.33
N LEU A 75 0.70 -11.34 8.10
CA LEU A 75 1.28 -11.22 6.77
C LEU A 75 0.53 -12.20 5.87
N SER A 76 -0.29 -11.70 4.96
CA SER A 76 -0.72 -12.53 3.85
C SER A 76 0.54 -12.80 3.03
N ALA A 77 1.20 -13.93 3.25
CA ALA A 77 2.32 -14.39 2.44
C ALA A 77 1.96 -14.46 0.94
N ASP A 78 0.65 -14.43 0.64
CA ASP A 78 0.04 -14.42 -0.69
C ASP A 78 -0.54 -13.06 -1.12
N ASN A 79 -0.19 -11.94 -0.47
CA ASN A 79 -0.55 -10.62 -0.98
C ASN A 79 0.62 -10.03 -1.78
N PRO A 80 0.70 -10.22 -3.11
CA PRO A 80 1.80 -9.73 -3.92
C PRO A 80 1.87 -8.20 -4.00
N ARG A 81 0.88 -7.49 -3.44
CA ARG A 81 0.75 -6.03 -3.56
C ARG A 81 1.49 -5.26 -2.47
N TYR A 82 1.54 -5.80 -1.25
CA TYR A 82 2.21 -5.15 -0.12
C TYR A 82 3.02 -6.16 0.67
N GLN A 83 4.27 -5.81 0.95
CA GLN A 83 5.13 -6.50 1.89
C GLN A 83 5.22 -5.64 3.16
N TYR A 84 5.10 -6.28 4.32
CA TYR A 84 5.30 -5.62 5.61
C TYR A 84 6.36 -6.37 6.41
N ASP A 85 7.12 -5.62 7.20
CA ASP A 85 8.06 -6.20 8.15
C ASP A 85 8.18 -5.30 9.40
N VAL A 86 8.76 -5.85 10.46
CA VAL A 86 9.00 -5.14 11.72
C VAL A 86 10.43 -5.34 12.20
N GLY A 87 11.13 -4.21 12.37
CA GLY A 87 12.39 -4.13 13.07
C GLY A 87 12.11 -3.94 14.55
N LEU A 88 12.52 -4.91 15.35
CA LEU A 88 12.40 -4.85 16.82
C LEU A 88 13.71 -4.31 17.40
N GLY A 89 13.61 -3.25 18.21
CA GLY A 89 14.70 -2.87 19.10
C GLY A 89 14.73 -3.80 20.31
N ASP A 90 15.88 -4.40 20.62
CA ASP A 90 16.07 -5.10 21.90
C ASP A 90 16.09 -4.06 23.04
N LEU A 91 15.39 -4.33 24.15
CA LEU A 91 15.29 -3.43 25.31
C LEU A 91 16.61 -3.26 26.08
N VAL A 92 17.70 -3.89 25.63
CA VAL A 92 19.04 -3.69 26.18
C VAL A 92 20.06 -3.52 25.04
N GLY A 93 20.20 -2.29 24.55
CA GLY A 93 21.40 -1.79 23.87
C GLY A 93 22.03 -2.67 22.80
N LYS A 94 21.63 -2.49 21.53
CA LYS A 94 22.46 -1.99 20.42
C LYS A 94 21.84 -2.32 19.06
N THR A 95 21.83 -1.29 18.22
CA THR A 95 21.75 -1.28 16.75
C THR A 95 20.46 -1.81 16.11
N PRO A 96 19.94 -1.14 15.06
CA PRO A 96 18.77 -1.60 14.33
C PRO A 96 19.08 -2.96 13.68
N LEU A 97 18.53 -4.04 14.23
CA LEU A 97 18.81 -5.40 13.77
C LEU A 97 17.77 -5.88 12.78
N ALA A 98 17.81 -5.26 11.60
CA ALA A 98 17.64 -5.82 10.27
C ALA A 98 17.13 -4.70 9.37
N ALA A 99 17.85 -4.45 8.27
CA ALA A 99 17.26 -3.69 7.18
C ALA A 99 16.01 -4.45 6.74
N ILE A 100 14.83 -3.85 6.91
CA ILE A 100 13.62 -4.37 6.26
C ILE A 100 13.87 -4.26 4.76
N THR A 101 14.07 -5.40 4.12
CA THR A 101 14.26 -5.49 2.68
C THR A 101 12.91 -5.63 2.02
N CYS A 102 12.46 -4.55 1.40
CA CYS A 102 11.46 -4.62 0.36
C CYS A 102 12.05 -5.34 -0.84
N SER A 103 11.26 -6.18 -1.53
CA SER A 103 11.66 -6.85 -2.77
C SER A 103 12.10 -5.82 -3.83
N GLY A 104 13.36 -5.38 -3.83
CA GLY A 104 13.95 -4.43 -4.78
C GLY A 104 14.68 -3.22 -4.19
N GLY A 105 14.75 -3.05 -2.85
CA GLY A 105 15.51 -1.96 -2.24
C GLY A 105 15.55 -2.01 -0.70
N THR A 106 16.60 -1.43 -0.09
CA THR A 106 16.71 -1.22 1.36
C THR A 106 15.88 -0.02 1.77
N SER A 107 14.77 -0.22 2.47
CA SER A 107 13.96 0.89 3.01
C SER A 107 13.60 0.61 4.46
N ALA A 108 14.61 0.47 5.30
CA ALA A 108 14.41 0.60 6.74
C ALA A 108 14.29 2.09 7.08
N GLY A 109 13.13 2.49 7.61
CA GLY A 109 13.09 3.59 8.57
C GLY A 109 14.04 3.26 9.71
N ILE A 110 15.17 3.94 9.79
CA ILE A 110 16.07 3.80 10.94
C ILE A 110 15.68 4.92 11.91
N ASP A 111 14.81 4.64 12.86
CA ASP A 111 14.71 5.49 14.04
C ASP A 111 15.84 5.14 15.01
N SER A 112 16.53 6.16 15.50
CA SER A 112 17.65 5.98 16.45
C SER A 112 17.16 5.86 17.91
N ASN A 113 15.89 5.52 18.10
CA ASN A 113 15.20 5.54 19.38
C ASN A 113 15.04 4.09 19.91
N PRO A 114 15.11 3.82 21.22
CA PRO A 114 14.66 2.54 21.76
C PRO A 114 13.15 2.39 21.48
N GLY A 115 12.79 1.56 20.50
CA GLY A 115 11.42 1.41 20.00
C GLY A 115 11.30 0.30 18.95
N PHE A 116 10.11 0.13 18.41
CA PHE A 116 9.89 -0.67 17.19
C PHE A 116 9.79 0.26 15.98
N THR A 117 10.24 -0.23 14.82
CA THR A 117 9.89 0.37 13.53
C THR A 117 9.30 -0.69 12.63
N SER A 118 8.12 -0.42 12.08
CA SER A 118 7.52 -1.24 11.03
C SER A 118 7.57 -0.53 9.69
N THR A 119 7.87 -1.29 8.64
CA THR A 119 7.90 -0.80 7.26
C THR A 119 6.89 -1.57 6.42
N GLY A 120 6.22 -0.86 5.53
CA GLY A 120 5.37 -1.42 4.48
C GLY A 120 5.83 -0.91 3.13
N CYS A 121 5.80 -1.77 2.12
CA CYS A 121 6.19 -1.42 0.76
C CYS A 121 5.39 -2.16 -0.29
N GLY A 122 5.29 -1.55 -1.47
CA GLY A 122 4.60 -2.13 -2.61
C GLY A 122 4.82 -1.27 -3.87
N ASN A 123 4.66 -1.88 -5.04
CA ASN A 123 4.68 -1.15 -6.31
C ASN A 123 3.25 -0.64 -6.61
N ILE A 124 3.00 0.64 -6.37
CA ILE A 124 1.64 1.18 -6.34
C ILE A 124 1.12 1.55 -7.72
N ASP A 125 1.98 2.05 -8.59
CA ASP A 125 1.66 2.58 -9.92
C ASP A 125 2.24 1.74 -11.09
N GLY A 126 2.98 0.68 -10.77
CA GLY A 126 3.49 -0.30 -11.73
C GLY A 126 4.83 0.08 -12.36
N ASP A 127 5.57 1.00 -11.75
CA ASP A 127 6.87 1.45 -12.25
C ASP A 127 8.06 0.61 -11.70
N VAL A 128 9.29 1.07 -11.90
CA VAL A 128 10.51 0.34 -11.49
C VAL A 128 10.87 0.60 -10.03
N ALA A 129 10.36 1.67 -9.46
CA ALA A 129 10.63 2.07 -8.09
C ALA A 129 9.55 1.49 -7.15
N ILE A 130 9.86 1.48 -5.86
CA ILE A 130 9.01 0.85 -4.85
C ILE A 130 8.63 1.91 -3.85
N ASP A 131 7.33 2.14 -3.69
CA ASP A 131 6.84 2.96 -2.62
C ASP A 131 7.13 2.31 -1.26
N SER A 132 7.66 3.11 -0.33
CA SER A 132 7.91 2.66 1.04
C SER A 132 7.39 3.64 2.09
N TRP A 133 6.77 3.07 3.13
CA TRP A 133 6.25 3.77 4.28
C TRP A 133 6.79 3.12 5.55
N PHE A 134 7.08 3.94 6.56
CA PHE A 134 7.45 3.42 7.87
C PHE A 134 6.67 4.12 8.98
N ILE A 135 6.49 3.39 10.07
CA ILE A 135 5.91 3.86 11.33
C ILE A 135 6.80 3.42 12.48
N ASN A 136 7.01 4.32 13.43
CA ASN A 136 7.79 4.05 14.64
C ASN A 136 6.92 4.00 15.90
N ASP A 137 7.56 3.68 17.02
CA ASP A 137 7.02 3.66 18.38
C ASP A 137 6.37 4.98 18.84
N VAL A 138 6.81 6.12 18.30
CA VAL A 138 6.23 7.44 18.56
C VAL A 138 5.13 7.85 17.58
N ASN A 139 4.57 6.90 16.83
CA ASN A 139 3.44 7.07 15.91
C ASN A 139 3.73 8.01 14.72
N VAL A 140 4.99 8.29 14.44
CA VAL A 140 5.40 9.11 13.30
C VAL A 140 5.38 8.23 12.06
N LEU A 141 4.52 8.60 11.11
CA LEU A 141 4.44 7.97 9.80
C LEU A 141 5.21 8.83 8.80
N SER A 142 6.21 8.25 8.16
CA SER A 142 7.05 8.93 7.19
C SER A 142 7.16 8.10 5.91
N ASN A 143 7.27 8.78 4.78
CA ASN A 143 7.49 8.17 3.47
C ASN A 143 8.95 8.43 3.11
N MET A 144 9.73 7.43 2.70
CA MET A 144 11.12 7.64 2.28
C MET A 144 11.24 7.97 0.80
N GLU A 145 10.44 7.29 -0.02
CA GLU A 145 10.38 7.51 -1.46
C GLU A 145 8.90 7.46 -1.86
N ASN A 146 8.35 8.64 -2.20
CA ASN A 146 7.06 8.77 -2.86
C ASN A 146 7.35 9.28 -4.27
N ASP A 147 7.29 8.38 -5.23
CA ASP A 147 7.44 8.64 -6.66
C ASP A 147 6.10 8.81 -7.40
N VAL A 148 4.97 8.57 -6.71
CA VAL A 148 3.61 8.84 -7.21
C VAL A 148 3.26 10.33 -7.29
#